data_AF-A0A925Z4I3-F1
#
_entry.id   AF-A0A925Z4I3-F1
#
_cell.length_a   1.000
_cell.length_b   1.000
_cell.length_c   1.000
_cell.angle_alpha   90.00
_cell.angle_beta   90.00
_cell.angle_gamma   90.00
#
_symmetry.space_group_name_H-M   'P 1'
#
loop_
_entity.id
_entity.type
_entity.pdbx_description
1 polymer ?
#
loop_
_entity_poly.entity_id
_entity_poly.type
_entity_poly.pdbx_seq_one_letter_code
_entity_poly.pdbx_strand_id
1 'polypeptide(L)' 'LRAEVRQHLATFRKEAAKLRLETCPLFLPLALVEPYLDALALPGHRPLQDIAELNPAARLWRIARAHYAGVI' A
#
# COMPACT_ATOMS: atom_id res chain seq x y z
N LEU A 1 -11.50 11.25 1.99
CA LEU A 1 -10.74 10.12 2.57
C LEU A 1 -9.98 9.26 1.55
N ARG A 2 -10.57 8.32 0.77
CA ARG A 2 -9.76 7.44 -0.12
C ARG A 2 -8.90 8.18 -1.15
N ALA A 3 -9.46 9.20 -1.80
CA ALA A 3 -8.72 10.04 -2.76
C ALA A 3 -7.55 10.80 -2.09
N GLU A 4 -7.78 11.28 -0.87
CA GLU A 4 -6.80 11.98 -0.05
C GLU A 4 -5.67 11.06 0.39
N VAL A 5 -5.97 9.82 0.80
CA VAL A 5 -4.93 8.81 1.11
C VAL A 5 -4.09 8.52 -0.14
N ARG A 6 -4.73 8.36 -1.31
CA ARG A 6 -3.99 8.16 -2.58
C ARG A 6 -3.11 9.36 -2.93
N GLN A 7 -3.59 10.58 -2.67
CA GLN A 7 -2.79 11.79 -2.86
C GLN A 7 -1.56 11.82 -1.95
N HIS A 8 -1.73 11.52 -0.65
CA HIS A 8 -0.61 11.45 0.29
C HIS A 8 0.38 10.34 -0.07
N LEU A 9 -0.12 9.18 -0.48
CA LEU A 9 0.72 8.07 -0.94
C LEU A 9 1.52 8.47 -2.19
N ALA A 10 0.88 9.13 -3.17
CA ALA A 10 1.58 9.64 -4.36
C ALA A 10 2.65 10.69 -4.01
N THR A 11 2.36 11.61 -3.08
CA THR A 11 3.35 12.58 -2.58
C THR A 11 4.51 11.87 -1.88
N PHE A 12 4.22 10.91 -1.00
CA PHE A 12 5.24 10.11 -0.33
C PHE A 12 6.15 9.41 -1.33
N ARG A 13 5.59 8.74 -2.36
CA ARG A 13 6.38 8.03 -3.38
C ARG A 13 7.35 8.94 -4.13
N LYS A 14 6.93 10.18 -4.43
CA LYS A 14 7.81 11.18 -5.07
C LYS A 14 8.99 11.57 -4.17
N GLU A 15 8.76 11.69 -2.86
CA GLU A 15 9.82 12.00 -1.90
C GLU A 15 10.68 10.78 -1.57
N ALA A 16 10.08 9.59 -1.52
CA ALA A 16 10.76 8.32 -1.25
C ALA A 16 11.77 7.96 -2.35
N ALA A 17 11.53 8.39 -3.59
CA ALA A 17 12.50 8.25 -4.69
C ALA A 17 13.84 8.97 -4.42
N LYS A 18 13.89 9.88 -3.44
CA LYS A 18 15.10 10.60 -3.02
C LYS A 18 15.81 9.93 -1.83
N LEU A 19 15.19 8.94 -1.22
CA LEU A 19 15.75 8.24 -0.06
C LEU A 19 16.85 7.26 -0.48
N ARG A 20 17.74 6.94 0.46
CA ARG A 20 18.72 5.87 0.27
C ARG A 20 17.99 4.53 0.17
N LEU A 21 18.45 3.66 -0.73
CA LEU A 21 17.89 2.32 -0.91
C LEU A 21 17.86 1.51 0.40
N GLU A 22 18.82 1.75 1.28
CA GLU A 22 18.92 1.13 2.61
C GLU A 22 17.73 1.44 3.53
N THR A 23 17.02 2.56 3.33
CA THR A 23 15.86 2.93 4.15
C THR A 23 14.54 2.45 3.56
N CYS A 24 14.52 1.97 2.30
CA CYS A 24 13.33 1.44 1.64
C CYS A 24 12.59 0.34 2.42
N PRO A 25 13.27 -0.62 3.10
CA PRO A 25 12.60 -1.67 3.87
C PRO A 25 11.61 -1.17 4.93
N LEU A 26 11.87 0.00 5.54
CA LEU A 26 11.03 0.60 6.57
C LEU A 26 9.63 0.98 6.06
N PHE A 27 9.51 1.18 4.75
CA PHE A 27 8.30 1.69 4.10
C PHE A 27 7.58 0.62 3.25
N LEU A 28 8.06 -0.62 3.24
CA LEU A 28 7.42 -1.73 2.52
C LEU A 28 5.94 -1.93 2.88
N PRO A 29 5.47 -1.71 4.12
CA PRO A 29 4.05 -1.80 4.43
C PRO A 29 3.17 -0.84 3.60
N LEU A 30 3.72 0.27 3.09
CA LEU A 30 2.97 1.23 2.27
C LEU A 30 2.55 0.67 0.90
N ALA A 31 3.24 -0.36 0.40
CA ALA A 31 2.85 -1.08 -0.81
C ALA A 31 1.49 -1.79 -0.68
N LEU A 32 0.97 -1.94 0.54
CA LEU A 32 -0.34 -2.55 0.81
C LEU A 32 -1.49 -1.54 0.86
N VAL A 33 -1.20 -0.24 0.99
CA VAL A 33 -2.23 0.80 1.21
C VAL A 33 -3.21 0.85 0.05
N GLU A 34 -2.76 0.96 -1.19
CA GLU A 34 -3.62 0.92 -2.38
C GLU A 34 -4.49 -0.36 -2.45
N PRO A 35 -3.91 -1.57 -2.32
CA PRO A 35 -4.69 -2.80 -2.25
C PRO A 35 -5.78 -2.80 -1.18
N TYR A 36 -5.51 -2.26 0.02
CA TYR A 36 -6.53 -2.13 1.06
C TYR A 36 -7.60 -1.09 0.72
N LEU A 37 -7.23 0.03 0.09
CA LEU A 37 -8.20 1.02 -0.40
C LEU A 37 -9.12 0.44 -1.47
N ASP A 38 -8.58 -0.45 -2.32
CA ASP A 38 -9.35 -1.14 -3.36
C ASP A 38 -10.28 -2.20 -2.74
N ALA A 39 -9.80 -2.96 -1.76
CA ALA A 39 -10.64 -3.89 -0.99
C ALA A 39 -11.80 -3.17 -0.28
N LEU A 40 -11.54 -2.01 0.31
CA LEU A 40 -12.55 -1.15 0.93
C LEU A 40 -13.54 -0.54 -0.09
N ALA A 41 -13.23 -0.58 -1.38
CA ALA A 41 -14.09 -0.07 -2.45
C ALA A 41 -14.91 -1.16 -3.14
N LEU A 42 -14.77 -2.43 -2.73
CA LEU A 42 -15.52 -3.54 -3.31
C LEU A 42 -17.04 -3.37 -3.07
N PRO A 43 -17.89 -3.67 -4.07
CA PRO A 43 -19.34 -3.64 -3.90
C PRO A 43 -19.78 -4.53 -2.74
N GLY A 44 -20.68 -4.01 -1.90
CA GLY A 44 -21.22 -4.76 -0.76
C GLY A 44 -20.34 -4.74 0.50
N HIS A 45 -19.12 -4.22 0.42
CA HIS A 45 -18.28 -4.02 1.60
C HIS A 45 -18.75 -2.81 2.41
N ARG A 46 -18.94 -3.00 3.73
CA ARG A 46 -19.36 -1.96 4.68
C ARG A 46 -18.17 -1.53 5.52
N PRO A 47 -17.53 -0.39 5.24
CA PRO A 47 -16.23 -0.02 5.82
C PRO A 47 -16.17 0.08 7.35
N LEU A 48 -17.32 0.22 8.02
CA LEU A 48 -17.43 0.32 9.47
C LEU A 48 -17.88 -0.99 10.15
N GLN A 49 -18.26 -1.99 9.37
CA GLN A 49 -18.78 -3.28 9.87
C GLN A 49 -17.89 -4.44 9.46
N ASP A 50 -17.20 -4.30 8.32
CA ASP A 50 -16.39 -5.34 7.72
C ASP A 50 -14.91 -4.97 7.81
N ILE A 51 -14.06 -5.94 8.12
CA ILE A 51 -12.61 -5.80 8.02
C ILE A 51 -12.23 -6.12 6.57
N ALA A 52 -11.60 -5.18 5.88
CA ALA A 52 -11.04 -5.45 4.55
C ALA A 52 -9.86 -6.41 4.69
N GLU A 53 -9.98 -7.60 4.12
CA GLU A 53 -8.90 -8.58 4.10
C GLU A 53 -8.24 -8.67 2.72
N LEU A 54 -6.91 -8.80 2.74
CA LEU A 54 -6.15 -9.20 1.57
C LEU A 54 -5.73 -10.66 1.75
N ASN A 55 -5.78 -11.43 0.67
CA ASN A 55 -5.23 -12.78 0.65
C ASN A 55 -3.78 -12.76 1.20
N PRO A 56 -3.44 -13.57 2.22
CA PRO A 56 -2.13 -13.54 2.88
C PRO A 56 -0.94 -13.73 1.92
N ALA A 57 -1.04 -14.64 0.96
CA ALA A 57 0.01 -14.86 -0.03
C ALA A 57 0.15 -13.64 -0.97
N ALA A 58 -0.98 -13.07 -1.37
CA ALA A 58 -1.00 -11.87 -2.22
C ALA A 58 -0.46 -10.63 -1.49
N ARG A 59 -0.60 -10.57 -0.16
CA ARG A 59 0.00 -9.55 0.72
C ARG A 59 1.51 -9.69 0.78
N LEU A 60 2.00 -10.89 1.06
CA LEU A 60 3.45 -11.18 1.11
C LEU A 60 4.12 -10.93 -0.25
N TRP A 61 3.47 -11.34 -1.35
CA TRP A 61 3.96 -11.11 -2.70
C TRP A 61 4.14 -9.61 -3.02
N ARG A 62 3.19 -8.76 -2.61
CA ARG A 62 3.28 -7.30 -2.83
C ARG A 62 4.45 -6.68 -2.07
N ILE A 63 4.66 -7.10 -0.82
CA ILE A 63 5.82 -6.67 -0.01
C ILE A 63 7.13 -7.12 -0.68
N ALA A 64 7.21 -8.40 -1.09
CA ALA A 64 8.39 -8.92 -1.75
C ALA A 64 8.69 -8.17 -3.07
N ARG A 65 7.66 -7.94 -3.90
CA ARG A 65 7.79 -7.16 -5.14
C ARG A 65 8.30 -5.74 -4.86
N ALA A 66 7.77 -5.06 -3.86
CA ALA A 66 8.23 -3.71 -3.49
C ALA A 66 9.70 -3.70 -3.05
N HIS A 67 10.12 -4.73 -2.30
CA HIS A 67 11.51 -4.90 -1.87
C HIS A 67 12.46 -5.10 -3.07
N TYR A 68 12.15 -6.02 -3.97
CA TYR A 68 13.03 -6.33 -5.11
C TYR A 68 12.99 -5.25 -6.20
N ALA A 69 11.87 -4.55 -6.39
CA ALA A 69 11.77 -3.47 -7.36
C ALA A 69 12.45 -2.18 -6.89
N GLY A 70 12.72 -2.02 -5.58
CA GLY A 70 13.13 -0.75 -5.00
C GLY A 70 12.05 0.34 -5.13
N VAL A 71 10.79 -0.07 -5.31
CA VAL A 71 9.65 0.82 -5.51
C VAL A 71 8.66 0.60 -4.37
N ILE A 72 8.33 1.69 -3.68
CA ILE A 72 7.27 1.77 -2.65
C ILE A 72 6.05 2.46 -3.28
#